data_AF-A0A2S8Y270-F1
#
_entry.id   AF-A0A2S8Y270-F1
#
_cell.length_a   1.000
_cell.length_b   1.000
_cell.length_c   1.000
_cell.angle_alpha   90.00
_cell.angle_beta   90.00
_cell.angle_gamma   90.00
#
_symmetry.space_group_name_H-M   'P 1'
#
loop_
_entity.id
_entity.type
_entity.pdbx_description
1 polymer ?
#
loop_
_entity_poly.entity_id
_entity_poly.type
_entity_poly.pdbx_seq_one_letter_code
_entity_poly.pdbx_strand_id
1 'polypeptide(L)'
;MKYWRVMVIFLAFLLLGGCLVSFKEPLPANEAAPQGLLGKWTSKNAWGEAQNLELTRVGPDRYQAVSYFKARPKEREAYPFTVSRHGNRWYLSAKVPAQYGGHFTIAGFELDDRRELVIYQLDLDQIRQALGQQRLQGDPFTTGEGDGVLVNSSMDQVFAYLDDPANSDVFVEAARYQRR
;
A
#
# COMPACT_ATOMS: atom_id res chain seq x y z
N MET A 1 22.31 30.16 -2.70
CA MET A 1 21.25 29.72 -1.76
C MET A 1 19.86 29.55 -2.39
N LYS A 2 19.73 29.36 -3.72
CA LYS A 2 18.41 29.19 -4.39
C LYS A 2 18.22 27.82 -5.05
N TYR A 3 19.32 27.12 -5.37
CA TYR A 3 19.30 25.81 -6.03
C TYR A 3 19.06 24.62 -5.08
N TRP A 4 19.48 24.70 -3.81
CA TRP A 4 19.24 23.65 -2.81
C TRP A 4 17.75 23.43 -2.51
N ARG A 5 16.97 24.51 -2.44
CA ARG A 5 15.52 24.41 -2.21
C ARG A 5 14.78 23.82 -3.41
N VAL A 6 15.24 24.09 -4.63
CA VAL A 6 14.67 23.48 -5.84
C VAL A 6 15.01 21.99 -5.90
N MET A 7 16.24 21.58 -5.51
CA MET A 7 16.64 20.18 -5.45
C MET A 7 15.85 19.38 -4.40
N VAL A 8 15.61 19.92 -3.21
CA VAL A 8 14.82 19.24 -2.16
C VAL A 8 13.33 19.15 -2.53
N ILE A 9 12.79 20.13 -3.26
CA ILE A 9 11.41 20.08 -3.74
C ILE A 9 11.27 19.11 -4.93
N PHE A 10 12.24 19.05 -5.85
CA PHE A 10 12.26 18.06 -6.93
C PHE A 10 12.46 16.63 -6.39
N LEU A 11 13.30 16.46 -5.36
CA LEU A 11 13.48 15.19 -4.65
C LEU A 11 12.22 14.80 -3.87
N ALA A 12 11.55 15.77 -3.24
CA ALA A 12 10.27 15.54 -2.58
C ALA A 12 9.14 15.20 -3.58
N PHE A 13 9.14 15.77 -4.78
CA PHE A 13 8.18 15.42 -5.84
C PHE A 13 8.46 14.05 -6.48
N LEU A 14 9.73 13.63 -6.58
CA LEU A 14 10.11 12.23 -6.87
C LEU A 14 9.72 11.26 -5.74
N LEU A 15 9.66 11.73 -4.50
CA LEU A 15 9.35 10.92 -3.31
C LEU A 15 7.85 10.91 -2.95
N LEU A 16 7.06 11.86 -3.45
CA LEU A 16 5.63 12.03 -3.11
C LEU A 16 4.70 11.81 -4.31
N GLY A 17 5.26 11.65 -5.51
CA GLY A 17 4.58 11.13 -6.67
C GLY A 17 4.67 9.60 -6.70
N GLY A 18 3.56 8.93 -6.37
CA GLY A 18 3.52 7.53 -5.96
C GLY A 18 4.25 6.55 -6.88
N CYS A 19 5.48 6.19 -6.50
CA CYS A 19 6.14 4.99 -6.98
C CYS A 19 5.23 3.80 -6.70
N LEU A 20 4.50 3.36 -7.73
CA LEU A 20 3.39 2.43 -7.54
C LEU A 20 3.72 1.07 -8.12
N VAL A 21 3.61 0.06 -7.27
CA VAL A 21 3.57 -1.34 -7.68
C VAL A 21 2.09 -1.72 -7.83
N SER A 22 1.72 -2.02 -9.07
CA SER A 22 0.36 -2.41 -9.45
C SER A 22 0.31 -3.85 -9.94
N PHE A 23 -0.84 -4.48 -9.76
CA PHE A 23 -1.11 -5.87 -10.10
C PHE A 23 -2.38 -5.96 -10.94
N LYS A 24 -2.36 -6.77 -12.00
CA LYS A 24 -3.52 -6.95 -12.89
C LYS A 24 -4.76 -7.47 -12.17
N GLU A 25 -4.55 -8.34 -11.19
CA GLU A 25 -5.61 -9.02 -10.44
C GLU A 25 -5.59 -8.59 -8.97
N PRO A 26 -6.75 -8.47 -8.32
CA PRO A 26 -6.80 -8.28 -6.88
C PRO A 26 -6.37 -9.55 -6.15
N LEU A 27 -6.11 -9.42 -4.85
CA LEU A 27 -6.03 -10.60 -3.99
C LEU A 27 -7.35 -11.38 -4.02
N PRO A 28 -7.32 -12.72 -4.02
CA PRO A 28 -8.51 -13.53 -3.86
C PRO A 28 -9.21 -13.15 -2.54
N ALA A 29 -10.51 -12.88 -2.61
CA ALA A 29 -11.31 -12.44 -1.47
C ALA A 29 -11.95 -13.63 -0.76
N ASN A 30 -11.12 -14.50 -0.19
CA ASN A 30 -11.54 -15.77 0.42
C ASN A 30 -11.33 -15.82 1.94
N GLU A 31 -10.86 -14.74 2.55
CA GLU A 31 -10.51 -14.71 3.97
C GLU A 31 -11.13 -13.56 4.75
N ALA A 32 -11.53 -13.88 5.98
CA ALA A 32 -12.00 -12.88 6.93
C ALA A 32 -10.81 -12.09 7.50
N ALA A 33 -10.98 -10.77 7.59
CA ALA A 33 -10.02 -9.90 8.24
C ALA A 33 -9.73 -10.32 9.68
N PRO A 34 -8.47 -10.16 10.15
CA PRO A 34 -8.12 -10.51 11.52
C PRO A 34 -8.94 -9.70 12.51
N GLN A 35 -9.22 -10.32 13.66
CA GLN A 35 -9.88 -9.64 14.76
C GLN A 35 -9.08 -8.39 15.16
N GLY A 36 -9.79 -7.28 15.33
CA GLY A 36 -9.18 -6.00 15.66
C GLY A 36 -8.86 -5.12 14.46
N LEU A 37 -8.82 -5.61 13.22
CA LEU A 37 -8.53 -4.75 12.05
C LEU A 37 -9.60 -3.66 11.87
N LEU A 38 -10.87 -4.04 11.97
CA LEU A 38 -11.99 -3.12 11.75
C LEU A 38 -12.11 -2.13 12.90
N GLY A 39 -12.43 -0.88 12.58
CA GLY A 39 -12.57 0.20 13.56
C GLY A 39 -11.97 1.51 13.08
N LYS A 40 -11.73 2.41 14.05
CA LYS A 40 -11.18 3.74 13.82
C LYS A 40 -9.72 3.79 14.25
N TRP A 41 -8.93 4.41 13.41
CA TRP A 41 -7.49 4.46 13.48
C TRP A 41 -7.04 5.90 13.29
N THR A 42 -5.95 6.29 13.94
CA THR A 42 -5.37 7.63 13.80
C THR A 42 -3.85 7.55 13.70
N SER A 43 -3.27 8.42 12.90
CA SER A 43 -1.83 8.55 12.71
C SER A 43 -1.46 10.01 12.55
N LYS A 44 -0.16 10.30 12.52
CA LYS A 44 0.39 11.59 12.10
C LYS A 44 1.21 11.35 10.85
N ASN A 45 0.93 12.10 9.79
CA ASN A 45 1.74 12.04 8.58
C ASN A 45 3.14 12.66 8.81
N ALA A 46 3.99 12.67 7.78
CA ALA A 46 5.35 13.21 7.85
C ALA A 46 5.44 14.70 8.26
N TRP A 47 4.34 15.46 8.13
CA TRP A 47 4.25 16.86 8.53
C TRP A 47 3.58 17.06 9.89
N GLY A 48 3.31 15.97 10.62
CA GLY A 48 2.67 16.00 11.94
C GLY A 48 1.16 16.21 11.90
N GLU A 49 0.54 16.23 10.71
CA GLU A 49 -0.90 16.40 10.58
C GLU A 49 -1.62 15.10 10.92
N ALA A 50 -2.69 15.22 11.71
CA ALA A 50 -3.48 14.07 12.12
C ALA A 50 -4.30 13.52 10.95
N GLN A 51 -4.02 12.28 10.58
CA GLN A 51 -4.77 11.49 9.62
C GLN A 51 -5.63 10.47 10.36
N ASN A 52 -6.87 10.27 9.89
CA ASN A 52 -7.76 9.24 10.41
C ASN A 52 -8.04 8.23 9.32
N LEU A 53 -8.21 6.98 9.75
CA LEU A 53 -8.57 5.86 8.91
C LEU A 53 -9.74 5.12 9.58
N GLU A 54 -10.78 4.84 8.83
CA GLU A 54 -11.93 4.05 9.29
C GLU A 54 -12.06 2.82 8.41
N LEU A 55 -11.96 1.64 9.01
CA LEU A 55 -12.04 0.35 8.34
C LEU A 55 -13.35 -0.33 8.71
N THR A 56 -14.21 -0.57 7.72
CA THR A 56 -15.53 -1.19 7.91
C THR A 56 -15.72 -2.41 7.02
N ARG A 57 -16.56 -3.35 7.47
CA ARG A 57 -17.02 -4.47 6.65
C ARG A 57 -18.22 -4.03 5.82
N VAL A 58 -18.18 -4.27 4.52
CA VAL A 58 -19.27 -3.93 3.57
C VAL A 58 -19.88 -5.16 2.89
N GLY A 59 -19.27 -6.34 3.05
CA GLY A 59 -19.81 -7.61 2.59
C GLY A 59 -19.01 -8.81 3.10
N PRO A 60 -19.34 -10.03 2.64
CA PRO A 60 -18.50 -11.21 2.86
C PRO A 60 -17.11 -10.94 2.28
N ASP A 61 -16.09 -10.99 3.14
CA ASP A 61 -14.67 -10.78 2.81
C ASP A 61 -14.36 -9.51 2.00
N ARG A 62 -15.23 -8.51 2.13
CA ARG A 62 -15.12 -7.19 1.49
C ARG A 62 -15.19 -6.10 2.54
N TYR A 63 -14.25 -5.17 2.44
CA TYR A 63 -14.03 -4.11 3.39
C TYR A 63 -13.93 -2.77 2.68
N GLN A 64 -14.06 -1.70 3.45
CA GLN A 64 -13.92 -0.33 2.97
C GLN A 64 -13.04 0.45 3.92
N ALA A 65 -12.05 1.13 3.35
CA ALA A 65 -11.17 2.05 4.03
C ALA A 65 -11.61 3.47 3.72
N VAL A 66 -11.87 4.27 4.75
CA VAL A 66 -12.18 5.70 4.61
C VAL A 66 -11.08 6.51 5.26
N SER A 67 -10.24 7.15 4.45
CA SER A 67 -9.16 8.04 4.89
C SER A 67 -9.63 9.49 4.88
N TYR A 68 -9.24 10.26 5.89
CA TYR A 68 -9.52 11.70 5.96
C TYR A 68 -8.58 12.44 6.91
N PHE A 69 -8.25 13.68 6.58
CA PHE A 69 -7.47 14.55 7.46
C PHE A 69 -8.35 15.18 8.53
N LYS A 70 -7.83 15.30 9.76
CA LYS A 70 -8.56 15.96 10.87
C LYS A 70 -8.90 17.42 10.53
N ALA A 71 -8.03 18.11 9.80
CA ALA A 71 -8.23 19.49 9.37
C ALA A 71 -9.31 19.64 8.28
N ARG A 72 -9.57 18.57 7.51
CA ARG A 72 -10.51 18.56 6.38
C ARG A 72 -11.41 17.33 6.42
N PRO A 73 -12.29 17.20 7.44
CA PRO A 73 -13.08 15.98 7.65
C PRO A 73 -14.13 15.71 6.56
N LYS A 74 -14.41 16.70 5.68
CA LYS A 74 -15.32 16.54 4.54
C LYS A 74 -14.64 15.95 3.31
N GLU A 75 -13.32 16.05 3.21
CA GLU A 75 -12.51 15.40 2.18
C GLU A 75 -12.24 13.96 2.65
N ARG A 76 -13.20 13.08 2.37
CA ARG A 76 -13.14 11.65 2.71
C ARG A 76 -13.05 10.84 1.45
N GLU A 77 -12.04 10.00 1.37
CA GLU A 77 -11.85 9.09 0.25
C GLU A 77 -12.11 7.66 0.70
N ALA A 78 -13.00 6.97 -0.01
CA ALA A 78 -13.42 5.62 0.29
C ALA A 78 -12.81 4.63 -0.71
N TYR A 79 -12.06 3.67 -0.20
CA TYR A 79 -11.38 2.65 -0.99
C TYR A 79 -11.90 1.28 -0.60
N PRO A 80 -12.58 0.55 -1.51
CA PRO A 80 -12.90 -0.84 -1.27
C PRO A 80 -11.61 -1.68 -1.28
N PHE A 81 -11.50 -2.61 -0.33
CA PHE A 81 -10.36 -3.51 -0.24
C PHE A 81 -10.77 -4.92 0.20
N THR A 82 -9.91 -5.88 -0.15
CA THR A 82 -9.95 -7.27 0.31
C THR A 82 -8.70 -7.57 1.11
N VAL A 83 -8.72 -8.66 1.87
CA VAL A 83 -7.56 -9.13 2.63
C VAL A 83 -7.36 -10.62 2.39
N SER A 84 -6.12 -11.07 2.52
CA SER A 84 -5.74 -12.48 2.52
C SER A 84 -4.53 -12.66 3.44
N ARG A 85 -4.41 -13.83 4.04
CA ARG A 85 -3.27 -14.21 4.84
C ARG A 85 -2.44 -15.21 4.06
N HIS A 86 -1.15 -14.92 3.94
CA HIS A 86 -0.19 -15.88 3.40
C HIS A 86 0.98 -16.00 4.36
N GLY A 87 1.32 -17.24 4.71
CA GLY A 87 2.25 -17.54 5.80
C GLY A 87 1.89 -16.80 7.10
N ASN A 88 2.81 -15.94 7.57
CA ASN A 88 2.61 -15.15 8.79
C ASN A 88 2.20 -13.69 8.54
N ARG A 89 2.09 -13.27 7.28
CA ARG A 89 1.79 -11.87 6.93
C ARG A 89 0.36 -11.73 6.45
N TRP A 90 -0.28 -10.64 6.84
CA TRP A 90 -1.54 -10.24 6.25
C TRP A 90 -1.30 -9.31 5.07
N TYR A 91 -2.10 -9.48 4.03
CA TYR A 91 -2.09 -8.68 2.83
C TYR A 91 -3.44 -8.02 2.64
N LEU A 92 -3.43 -6.81 2.11
CA LEU A 92 -4.61 -6.13 1.61
C LEU A 92 -4.45 -5.82 0.13
N SER A 93 -5.57 -5.77 -0.58
CA SER A 93 -5.61 -5.33 -1.97
C SER A 93 -6.74 -4.36 -2.20
N ALA A 94 -6.43 -3.24 -2.86
CA ALA A 94 -7.38 -2.19 -3.18
C ALA A 94 -7.25 -1.77 -4.65
N LYS A 95 -8.36 -1.35 -5.25
CA LYS A 95 -8.33 -0.80 -6.61
C LYS A 95 -7.70 0.58 -6.58
N VAL A 96 -6.72 0.79 -7.45
CA VAL A 96 -6.05 2.09 -7.59
C VAL A 96 -6.86 2.97 -8.56
N PRO A 97 -7.04 4.26 -8.26
CA PRO A 97 -7.65 5.20 -9.21
C PRO A 97 -6.89 5.28 -10.54
N ALA A 98 -7.61 5.49 -11.64
CA ALA A 98 -7.04 5.47 -13.00
C ALA A 98 -5.92 6.51 -13.21
N GLN A 99 -5.99 7.65 -12.52
CA GLN A 99 -4.96 8.70 -12.58
C GLN A 99 -3.58 8.24 -12.09
N TYR A 100 -3.53 7.19 -11.26
CA TYR A 100 -2.29 6.57 -10.76
C TYR A 100 -1.93 5.27 -11.51
N GLY A 101 -2.49 5.05 -12.70
CA GLY A 101 -2.22 3.85 -13.51
C GLY A 101 -3.23 2.73 -13.35
N GLY A 102 -4.23 2.87 -12.46
CA GLY A 102 -5.30 1.90 -12.30
C GLY A 102 -4.83 0.55 -11.74
N HIS A 103 -5.60 -0.50 -12.02
CA HIS A 103 -5.37 -1.87 -11.52
C HIS A 103 -5.51 -1.98 -9.99
N PHE A 104 -4.73 -2.87 -9.36
CA PHE A 104 -4.79 -3.15 -7.93
C PHE A 104 -3.43 -2.94 -7.29
N THR A 105 -3.42 -2.44 -6.06
CA THR A 105 -2.22 -2.43 -5.22
C THR A 105 -2.30 -3.55 -4.20
N ILE A 106 -1.15 -4.12 -3.84
CA ILE A 106 -1.01 -5.07 -2.73
C ILE A 106 -0.11 -4.43 -1.69
N ALA A 107 -0.57 -4.43 -0.43
CA ALA A 107 0.20 -3.97 0.71
C ALA A 107 0.18 -5.04 1.81
N GLY A 108 1.28 -5.16 2.53
CA GLY A 108 1.34 -5.95 3.75
C GLY A 108 0.76 -5.14 4.92
N PHE A 109 0.21 -5.81 5.92
CA PHE A 109 -0.12 -5.17 7.19
C PHE A 109 0.03 -6.13 8.36
N GLU A 110 0.12 -5.57 9.56
CA GLU A 110 0.03 -6.33 10.79
C GLU A 110 -0.65 -5.51 11.90
N LEU A 111 -1.15 -6.24 12.89
CA LEU A 111 -1.53 -5.68 14.18
C LEU A 111 -0.45 -6.07 15.17
N ASP A 112 0.32 -5.11 15.65
CA ASP A 112 1.43 -5.39 16.55
C ASP A 112 0.95 -5.67 18.00
N ASP A 113 1.88 -6.03 18.88
CA ASP A 113 1.59 -6.33 20.28
C ASP A 113 0.96 -5.16 21.05
N ARG A 114 1.11 -3.92 20.55
CA ARG A 114 0.53 -2.70 21.11
C ARG A 114 -0.84 -2.40 20.50
N ARG A 115 -1.36 -3.28 19.64
CA ARG A 115 -2.59 -3.09 18.86
C ARG A 115 -2.51 -1.89 17.93
N GLU A 116 -1.32 -1.54 17.47
CA GLU A 116 -1.12 -0.59 16.37
C GLU A 116 -1.30 -1.31 15.04
N LEU A 117 -1.90 -0.62 14.08
CA LEU A 117 -1.99 -1.09 12.70
C LEU A 117 -0.80 -0.54 11.93
N VAL A 118 0.07 -1.44 11.49
CA VAL A 118 1.23 -1.08 10.64
C VAL A 118 0.94 -1.51 9.22
N ILE A 119 1.05 -0.57 8.28
CA ILE A 119 0.87 -0.80 6.85
C ILE A 119 2.24 -0.75 6.19
N TYR A 120 2.53 -1.77 5.39
CA TYR A 120 3.75 -1.93 4.61
C TYR A 120 3.43 -1.84 3.13
N GLN A 121 4.09 -0.94 2.42
CA GLN A 121 4.03 -0.90 0.95
C GLN A 121 5.18 -1.70 0.35
N LEU A 122 5.02 -2.06 -0.93
CA LEU A 122 6.10 -2.66 -1.70
C LEU A 122 7.06 -1.58 -2.19
N ASP A 123 8.35 -1.82 -2.01
CA ASP A 123 9.40 -0.96 -2.54
C ASP A 123 9.51 -1.12 -4.06
N LEU A 124 9.32 -0.02 -4.79
CA LEU A 124 9.33 -0.04 -6.26
C LEU A 124 10.67 -0.47 -6.82
N ASP A 125 11.78 -0.04 -6.22
CA ASP A 125 13.12 -0.33 -6.73
C ASP A 125 13.48 -1.80 -6.51
N GLN A 126 13.10 -2.36 -5.36
CA GLN A 126 13.22 -3.81 -5.09
C GLN A 126 12.38 -4.63 -6.07
N ILE A 127 11.14 -4.21 -6.37
CA ILE A 127 10.32 -4.88 -7.37
C ILE A 127 10.93 -4.76 -8.77
N ARG A 128 11.42 -3.59 -9.17
CA ARG A 128 12.13 -3.40 -10.46
C ARG A 128 13.36 -4.29 -10.56
N GLN A 129 14.11 -4.44 -9.47
CA GLN A 129 15.25 -5.36 -9.41
C GLN A 129 14.80 -6.82 -9.58
N ALA A 130 13.71 -7.23 -8.94
CA ALA A 130 13.14 -8.56 -9.09
C ALA A 130 12.68 -8.84 -10.54
N LEU A 131 12.13 -7.84 -11.23
CA LEU A 131 11.83 -7.94 -12.66
C LEU A 131 13.10 -8.11 -13.50
N GLY A 132 14.13 -7.31 -13.24
CA GLY A 132 15.41 -7.37 -13.94
C GLY A 132 16.13 -8.72 -13.74
N GLN A 133 15.93 -9.36 -12.59
CA GLN A 133 16.42 -10.70 -12.28
C GLN A 133 15.47 -11.82 -12.74
N GLN A 134 14.37 -11.50 -13.42
CA GLN A 134 13.35 -12.44 -13.88
C GLN A 134 12.70 -13.27 -12.75
N ARG A 135 12.80 -12.82 -11.49
CA ARG A 135 12.08 -13.42 -10.36
C ARG A 135 10.60 -13.10 -10.40
N LEU A 136 10.26 -11.93 -10.95
CA LEU A 136 8.91 -11.49 -11.28
C LEU A 136 8.87 -11.05 -12.76
N GLN A 137 7.66 -10.95 -13.31
CA GLN A 137 7.39 -10.43 -14.65
C GLN A 137 6.49 -9.21 -14.54
N GLY A 138 6.67 -8.23 -15.42
CA GLY A 138 5.92 -6.99 -15.38
C GLY A 138 6.51 -5.93 -16.31
N ASP A 139 5.75 -4.86 -16.49
CA ASP A 139 6.09 -3.77 -17.39
C ASP A 139 6.17 -2.44 -16.60
N PRO A 140 7.22 -1.63 -16.80
CA PRO A 140 7.24 -0.28 -16.25
C PRO A 140 6.18 0.59 -16.93
N PHE A 141 5.60 1.53 -16.19
CA PHE A 141 4.74 2.57 -16.73
C PHE A 141 5.03 3.91 -16.06
N THR A 142 4.60 5.00 -16.69
CA THR A 142 4.71 6.35 -16.12
C THR A 142 3.33 7.01 -16.13
N THR A 143 3.01 7.70 -15.04
CA THR A 143 1.79 8.51 -14.87
C THR A 143 2.16 9.97 -14.65
N GLY A 144 1.16 10.87 -14.68
CA GLY A 144 1.38 12.26 -14.28
C GLY A 144 1.85 12.42 -12.83
N GLU A 145 1.62 11.38 -12.02
CA GLU A 145 1.95 11.35 -10.60
C GLU A 145 3.26 10.60 -10.33
N GLY A 146 3.93 10.00 -11.32
CA GLY A 146 5.19 9.27 -11.11
C GLY A 146 5.29 7.96 -11.87
N ASP A 147 6.44 7.32 -11.72
CA ASP A 147 6.72 6.02 -12.34
C ASP A 147 6.11 4.87 -11.52
N GLY A 148 5.80 3.77 -12.21
CA GLY A 148 5.32 2.55 -11.58
C GLY A 148 5.73 1.30 -12.35
N VAL A 149 5.31 0.17 -11.80
CA VAL A 149 5.46 -1.16 -12.42
C VAL A 149 4.10 -1.86 -12.36
N LEU A 150 3.67 -2.39 -13.49
CA LEU A 150 2.58 -3.34 -13.56
C LEU A 150 3.14 -4.75 -13.52
N VAL A 151 3.01 -5.42 -12.38
CA VAL A 151 3.38 -6.82 -12.20
C VAL A 151 2.37 -7.71 -12.94
N ASN A 152 2.90 -8.55 -13.82
CA ASN A 152 2.18 -9.48 -14.68
C ASN A 152 2.35 -10.96 -14.26
N SER A 153 3.20 -11.23 -13.28
CA SER A 153 3.33 -12.56 -12.66
C SER A 153 1.99 -13.06 -12.11
N SER A 154 1.80 -14.39 -12.09
CA SER A 154 0.65 -14.99 -11.40
C SER A 154 0.70 -14.69 -9.91
N MET A 155 -0.47 -14.68 -9.26
CA MET A 155 -0.55 -14.42 -7.82
C MET A 155 0.27 -15.43 -6.99
N ASP A 156 0.30 -16.70 -7.41
CA ASP A 156 1.14 -17.73 -6.78
C ASP A 156 2.64 -17.39 -6.86
N GLN A 157 3.11 -16.89 -8.00
CA GLN A 157 4.50 -16.46 -8.16
C GLN A 157 4.80 -15.20 -7.34
N VAL A 158 3.85 -14.25 -7.29
CA VAL A 158 3.96 -13.04 -6.47
C VAL A 158 4.11 -13.41 -5.00
N PHE A 159 3.24 -14.27 -4.46
CA PHE A 159 3.33 -14.71 -3.07
C PHE A 159 4.61 -15.51 -2.81
N ALA A 160 4.98 -16.44 -3.69
CA ALA A 160 6.24 -17.17 -3.54
C ALA A 160 7.47 -16.23 -3.43
N TYR A 161 7.44 -15.07 -4.12
CA TYR A 161 8.46 -14.05 -3.97
C TYR A 161 8.33 -13.23 -2.68
N LEU A 162 7.12 -12.76 -2.35
CA LEU A 162 6.87 -11.89 -1.19
C LEU A 162 7.03 -12.61 0.15
N ASP A 163 6.82 -13.92 0.21
CA ASP A 163 6.92 -14.72 1.43
C ASP A 163 8.31 -15.33 1.65
N ASP A 164 9.19 -15.26 0.66
CA ASP A 164 10.59 -15.67 0.79
C ASP A 164 11.30 -14.70 1.76
N PRO A 165 11.81 -15.17 2.91
CA PRO A 165 12.49 -14.32 3.89
C PRO A 165 13.67 -13.54 3.31
N ALA A 166 14.29 -14.03 2.23
CA ALA A 166 15.37 -13.34 1.54
C ALA A 166 14.92 -12.04 0.87
N ASN A 167 13.61 -11.85 0.64
CA ASN A 167 13.03 -10.66 0.04
C ASN A 167 12.27 -9.80 1.08
N SER A 168 12.50 -10.01 2.38
CA SER A 168 11.78 -9.29 3.45
C SER A 168 11.93 -7.76 3.36
N ASP A 169 13.06 -7.27 2.84
CA ASP A 169 13.34 -5.85 2.60
C ASP A 169 12.46 -5.20 1.50
N VAL A 170 11.68 -6.00 0.75
CA VAL A 170 10.71 -5.46 -0.22
C VAL A 170 9.57 -4.69 0.47
N PHE A 171 9.36 -4.93 1.76
CA PHE A 171 8.30 -4.26 2.53
C PHE A 171 8.85 -3.09 3.32
N VAL A 172 8.36 -1.88 3.01
CA VAL A 172 8.73 -0.66 3.70
C VAL A 172 7.52 -0.14 4.48
N GLU A 173 7.71 0.24 5.75
CA GLU A 173 6.65 0.83 6.57
C GLU A 173 6.15 2.11 5.90
N ALA A 174 4.89 2.11 5.49
CA ALA A 174 4.23 3.24 4.83
C ALA A 174 3.47 4.10 5.86
N ALA A 175 2.84 3.45 6.85
CA ALA A 175 2.10 4.14 7.89
C ALA A 175 1.91 3.27 9.13
N ARG A 176 1.86 3.93 10.28
CA ARG A 176 1.55 3.33 11.58
C ARG A 176 0.39 4.06 12.21
N TYR A 177 -0.66 3.33 12.56
CA TYR A 177 -1.88 3.87 13.14
C TYR A 177 -2.11 3.33 14.54
N GLN A 178 -2.54 4.23 15.42
CA GLN A 178 -3.01 3.90 16.75
C GLN A 178 -4.52 3.75 16.73
N ARG A 179 -5.01 2.85 17.57
CA ARG A 179 -6.44 2.67 17.78
C ARG A 179 -7.02 3.95 18.39
N ARG A 180 -8.15 4.42 17.82
CA ARG A 180 -8.91 5.56 18.34
C ARG A 180 -10.01 5.14 19.29
#